data_AF-A0A934MVC7-F1
#
_entry.id   AF-A0A934MVC7-F1
#
_cell.length_a   1.000
_cell.length_b   1.000
_cell.length_c   1.000
_cell.angle_alpha   90.00
_cell.angle_beta   90.00
_cell.angle_gamma   90.00
#
_symmetry.space_group_name_H-M   'P 1'
#
loop_
_entity.id
_entity.type
_entity.pdbx_description
1 polymer ?
#
loop_
_entity_poly.entity_id
_entity_poly.type
_entity_poly.pdbx_seq_one_letter_code
_entity_poly.pdbx_strand_id
1 'polypeptide(L)'
;MLYVTGITGHTGRFFIERLISENYKEPIRCLVRGNSDTSILDNSGLNIEKVYGSLDDLNFLKESMSGSQIVLHIASILHSNNVTEAALMNQIPWVIYVHTTGRYSSYKSASEEYIKIEDGILRKKNQLGMTILRPTMIYGSSGDRNMYKLVAYLGRHKFFPMFGQGNNLMQPVHARDLGMAYYDVILNKDRTLNKEYNLSGKEPIKYIELVRCVSRALNKKNTIVKIPLKLSLIAAKIYNAITTRAIISVEQVLRMQEDKVFSYAEATKDFNYNPVAFSEGIIEEVQEYKSKIKNEAGR
;
A
#
# COMPACT_ATOMS: atom_id res chain seq x y z
N MET A 1 -2.40 -10.92 -22.84
CA MET A 1 -1.52 -11.27 -21.70
C MET A 1 -1.41 -10.10 -20.73
N LEU A 2 -1.58 -10.38 -19.44
CA LEU A 2 -1.41 -9.43 -18.33
C LEU A 2 0.00 -9.58 -17.75
N TYR A 3 0.73 -8.48 -17.59
CA TYR A 3 2.03 -8.47 -16.93
C TYR A 3 1.91 -7.84 -15.54
N VAL A 4 2.38 -8.52 -14.49
CA VAL A 4 2.21 -8.07 -13.10
C VAL A 4 3.56 -7.96 -12.40
N THR A 5 3.83 -6.80 -11.80
CA THR A 5 4.94 -6.65 -10.85
C THR A 5 4.42 -6.65 -9.42
N GLY A 6 5.21 -7.13 -8.46
CA GLY A 6 4.85 -7.08 -7.04
C GLY A 6 3.71 -8.03 -6.65
N ILE A 7 3.40 -9.03 -7.48
CA ILE A 7 2.31 -9.98 -7.23
C ILE A 7 2.52 -10.84 -5.97
N THR A 8 3.78 -11.12 -5.60
CA THR A 8 4.14 -11.81 -4.34
C THR A 8 4.15 -10.87 -3.12
N GLY A 9 3.79 -9.60 -3.31
CA GLY A 9 3.74 -8.58 -2.28
C GLY A 9 2.45 -8.58 -1.47
N HIS A 10 2.38 -7.63 -0.54
CA HIS A 10 1.32 -7.53 0.46
C HIS A 10 -0.11 -7.42 -0.13
N THR A 11 -0.31 -6.56 -1.13
CA THR A 11 -1.59 -6.41 -1.84
C THR A 11 -1.70 -7.36 -3.03
N GLY A 12 -0.57 -7.71 -3.66
CA GLY A 12 -0.50 -8.65 -4.78
C GLY A 12 -1.06 -10.03 -4.45
N ARG A 13 -0.87 -10.53 -3.21
CA ARG A 13 -1.43 -11.83 -2.77
C ARG A 13 -2.96 -11.88 -2.88
N PHE A 14 -3.63 -10.78 -2.55
CA PHE A 14 -5.10 -10.70 -2.61
C PHE A 14 -5.60 -10.56 -4.04
N PHE A 15 -4.77 -9.95 -4.91
CA PHE A 15 -5.06 -9.90 -6.34
C PHE A 15 -4.96 -11.29 -6.98
N ILE A 16 -3.92 -12.09 -6.66
CA ILE A 16 -3.84 -13.46 -7.16
C ILE A 16 -4.95 -14.34 -6.60
N GLU A 17 -5.32 -14.20 -5.31
CA GLU A 17 -6.49 -14.88 -4.74
C GLU A 17 -7.78 -14.54 -5.52
N ARG A 18 -7.98 -13.27 -5.87
CA ARG A 18 -9.14 -12.85 -6.68
C ARG A 18 -9.09 -13.43 -8.10
N LEU A 19 -7.93 -13.44 -8.74
CA LEU A 19 -7.76 -14.07 -10.06
C LEU A 19 -8.09 -15.57 -10.03
N ILE A 20 -7.68 -16.27 -8.95
CA ILE A 20 -7.99 -17.70 -8.75
C ILE A 20 -9.49 -17.89 -8.57
N SER A 21 -10.14 -17.12 -7.68
CA SER A 21 -11.58 -17.26 -7.42
C SER A 21 -12.44 -16.99 -8.65
N GLU A 22 -11.99 -16.10 -9.52
CA GLU A 22 -12.68 -15.74 -10.77
C GLU A 22 -12.26 -16.63 -11.95
N ASN A 23 -11.40 -17.62 -11.73
CA ASN A 23 -10.92 -18.56 -12.75
C ASN A 23 -10.36 -17.84 -13.99
N TYR A 24 -9.54 -16.81 -13.78
CA TYR A 24 -9.02 -15.94 -14.82
C TYR A 24 -8.31 -16.74 -15.93
N LYS A 25 -8.73 -16.55 -17.18
CA LYS A 25 -8.32 -17.41 -18.31
C LYS A 25 -7.15 -16.90 -19.12
N GLU A 26 -6.95 -15.59 -19.15
CA GLU A 26 -5.91 -14.98 -19.97
C GLU A 26 -4.51 -15.28 -19.40
N PRO A 27 -3.48 -15.43 -20.26
CA PRO A 27 -2.12 -15.61 -19.80
C PRO A 27 -1.65 -14.46 -18.91
N ILE A 28 -0.97 -14.81 -17.82
CA ILE A 28 -0.39 -13.86 -16.86
C ILE A 28 1.13 -14.07 -16.85
N ARG A 29 1.89 -13.00 -16.99
CA ARG A 29 3.33 -13.00 -16.74
C ARG A 29 3.64 -12.24 -15.47
N CYS A 30 4.32 -12.89 -14.53
CA CYS A 30 4.62 -12.36 -13.21
C CYS A 30 6.12 -12.11 -13.06
N LEU A 31 6.51 -10.86 -12.84
CA LEU A 31 7.88 -10.53 -12.43
C LEU A 31 8.09 -10.91 -10.97
N VAL A 32 9.07 -11.77 -10.73
CA VAL A 32 9.40 -12.30 -9.40
C VAL A 32 10.86 -11.98 -9.05
N ARG A 33 11.11 -11.56 -7.81
CA ARG A 33 12.48 -11.44 -7.28
C ARG A 33 12.96 -12.81 -6.83
N GLY A 34 14.24 -13.16 -7.07
CA GLY A 34 14.79 -14.50 -6.82
C GLY A 34 14.47 -15.15 -5.48
N ASN A 35 14.37 -14.37 -4.40
CA ASN A 35 14.10 -14.87 -3.04
C ASN A 35 12.62 -14.78 -2.62
N SER A 36 11.69 -14.58 -3.55
CA SER A 36 10.26 -14.48 -3.22
C SER A 36 9.64 -15.87 -3.05
N ASP A 37 8.74 -16.01 -2.08
CA ASP A 37 7.85 -17.17 -2.04
C ASP A 37 6.85 -17.11 -3.22
N THR A 38 6.90 -18.12 -4.08
CA THR A 38 6.01 -18.25 -5.26
C THR A 38 4.96 -19.33 -5.12
N SER A 39 4.84 -19.98 -3.95
CA SER A 39 3.93 -21.10 -3.74
C SER A 39 2.48 -20.79 -4.15
N ILE A 40 2.01 -19.57 -3.92
CA ILE A 40 0.67 -19.13 -4.34
C ILE A 40 0.50 -19.05 -5.87
N LEU A 41 1.56 -18.72 -6.61
CA LEU A 41 1.55 -18.70 -8.07
C LEU A 41 1.56 -20.14 -8.60
N ASP A 42 2.42 -20.98 -8.02
CA ASP A 42 2.62 -22.37 -8.43
C ASP A 42 1.36 -23.22 -8.23
N ASN A 43 0.63 -22.98 -7.14
CA ASN A 43 -0.59 -23.70 -6.79
C ASN A 43 -1.87 -22.99 -7.27
N SER A 44 -1.77 -21.92 -8.07
CA SER A 44 -2.92 -21.12 -8.48
C SER A 44 -3.86 -21.84 -9.47
N GLY A 45 -3.34 -22.79 -10.25
CA GLY A 45 -4.06 -23.38 -11.39
C GLY A 45 -4.30 -22.42 -12.55
N LEU A 46 -3.74 -21.21 -12.49
CA LEU A 46 -3.83 -20.20 -13.55
C LEU A 46 -2.70 -20.37 -14.58
N ASN A 47 -2.88 -19.85 -15.78
CA ASN A 47 -1.85 -19.82 -16.81
C ASN A 47 -0.80 -18.73 -16.51
N ILE A 48 0.16 -19.05 -15.64
CA ILE A 48 1.19 -18.12 -15.15
C ILE A 48 2.56 -18.48 -15.71
N GLU A 49 3.18 -17.50 -16.36
CA GLU A 49 4.62 -17.47 -16.66
C GLU A 49 5.35 -16.64 -15.61
N LYS A 50 6.35 -17.21 -14.94
CA LYS A 50 7.20 -16.48 -13.98
C LYS A 50 8.48 -16.04 -14.67
N VAL A 51 8.80 -14.75 -14.58
CA VAL A 51 10.07 -14.18 -15.06
C VAL A 51 10.85 -13.63 -13.87
N TYR A 52 12.11 -14.05 -13.73
CA TYR A 52 12.95 -13.72 -12.59
C TYR A 52 13.95 -12.63 -12.95
N GLY A 53 13.90 -11.50 -12.25
CA GLY A 53 14.81 -10.38 -12.51
C GLY A 53 14.55 -9.17 -11.63
N SER A 54 15.15 -8.03 -12.01
CA SER A 54 15.07 -6.77 -11.26
C SER A 54 14.24 -5.73 -12.00
N LEU A 55 13.50 -4.92 -11.25
CA LEU A 55 12.83 -3.73 -11.77
C LEU A 55 13.81 -2.57 -12.06
N ASP A 56 15.06 -2.69 -11.61
CA ASP A 56 16.13 -1.74 -11.90
C ASP A 56 16.82 -2.02 -13.25
N ASP A 57 16.60 -3.21 -13.82
CA ASP A 57 17.16 -3.61 -15.11
C ASP A 57 16.17 -3.32 -16.24
N LEU A 58 16.39 -2.23 -16.96
CA LEU A 58 15.52 -1.80 -18.06
C LEU A 58 15.52 -2.77 -19.24
N ASN A 59 16.65 -3.43 -19.54
CA ASN A 59 16.71 -4.40 -20.65
C ASN A 59 15.90 -5.64 -20.31
N PHE A 60 16.04 -6.16 -19.09
CA PHE A 60 15.22 -7.24 -18.58
C PHE A 60 13.72 -6.89 -18.61
N LEU A 61 13.34 -5.67 -18.18
CA LEU A 61 11.95 -5.24 -18.25
C LEU A 61 11.44 -5.16 -19.68
N LYS A 62 12.24 -4.65 -20.61
CA LYS A 62 11.90 -4.61 -22.03
C LYS A 62 11.63 -6.01 -22.57
N GLU A 63 12.53 -6.96 -22.35
CA GLU A 63 12.39 -8.34 -22.84
C GLU A 63 11.19 -9.04 -22.19
N SER A 64 11.10 -8.96 -20.87
CA SER A 64 10.05 -9.66 -20.12
C SER A 64 8.66 -9.05 -20.33
N MET A 65 8.51 -7.78 -20.68
CA MET A 65 7.20 -7.18 -20.99
C MET A 65 6.72 -7.49 -22.42
N SER A 66 7.56 -8.05 -23.29
CA SER A 66 7.23 -8.31 -24.69
C SER A 66 5.94 -9.14 -24.85
N GLY A 67 5.05 -8.69 -25.73
CA GLY A 67 3.75 -9.32 -26.01
C GLY A 67 2.65 -9.03 -24.97
N SER A 68 2.93 -8.24 -23.93
CA SER A 68 1.92 -7.87 -22.93
C SER A 68 0.96 -6.82 -23.47
N GLN A 69 -0.30 -6.86 -23.01
CA GLN A 69 -1.34 -5.89 -23.42
C GLN A 69 -1.72 -4.95 -22.28
N ILE A 70 -1.48 -5.39 -21.04
CA ILE A 70 -1.78 -4.65 -19.82
C ILE A 70 -0.61 -4.91 -18.87
N VAL A 71 -0.10 -3.86 -18.24
CA VAL A 71 0.86 -3.97 -17.12
C VAL A 71 0.17 -3.50 -15.86
N LEU A 72 0.10 -4.33 -14.82
CA LEU A 72 -0.28 -3.94 -13.47
C LEU A 72 0.98 -3.82 -12.61
N HIS A 73 1.38 -2.59 -12.32
CA HIS A 73 2.57 -2.28 -11.51
C HIS A 73 2.19 -2.09 -10.04
N ILE A 74 2.24 -3.17 -9.25
CA ILE A 74 1.98 -3.16 -7.80
C ILE A 74 3.27 -2.91 -7.00
N ALA A 75 4.42 -3.21 -7.59
CA ALA A 75 5.71 -3.02 -6.94
C ALA A 75 5.98 -1.55 -6.60
N SER A 76 7.12 -1.30 -5.91
CA SER A 76 7.46 0.03 -5.43
C SER A 76 7.39 1.10 -6.51
N ILE A 77 6.71 2.22 -6.21
CA ILE A 77 6.63 3.43 -7.03
C ILE A 77 8.00 3.86 -7.57
N LEU A 78 9.09 3.61 -6.83
CA LEU A 78 10.46 3.93 -7.22
C LEU A 78 10.86 3.37 -8.60
N HIS A 79 10.26 2.28 -9.04
CA HIS A 79 10.56 1.68 -10.34
C HIS A 79 9.58 2.09 -11.47
N SER A 80 8.63 3.00 -11.19
CA SER A 80 7.60 3.38 -12.17
C SER A 80 8.20 4.05 -13.41
N ASN A 81 9.32 4.76 -13.29
CA ASN A 81 10.03 5.31 -14.45
C ASN A 81 10.54 4.19 -15.38
N ASN A 82 11.26 3.19 -14.84
CA ASN A 82 11.76 2.06 -15.64
C ASN A 82 10.63 1.26 -16.28
N VAL A 83 9.54 1.03 -15.54
CA VAL A 83 8.36 0.33 -16.06
C VAL A 83 7.69 1.11 -17.18
N THR A 84 7.61 2.44 -17.06
CA THR A 84 7.05 3.30 -18.11
C THR A 84 7.91 3.26 -19.38
N GLU A 85 9.23 3.36 -19.25
CA GLU A 85 10.14 3.29 -20.40
C GLU A 85 10.08 1.91 -21.08
N ALA A 86 10.08 0.81 -20.31
CA ALA A 86 9.91 -0.53 -20.87
C ALA A 86 8.54 -0.73 -21.54
N ALA A 87 7.48 -0.15 -20.98
CA ALA A 87 6.14 -0.19 -21.55
C ALA A 87 6.06 0.56 -22.89
N LEU A 88 6.68 1.74 -22.97
CA LEU A 88 6.78 2.51 -24.22
C LEU A 88 7.58 1.74 -25.29
N MET A 89 8.71 1.15 -24.93
CA MET A 89 9.54 0.34 -25.86
C MET A 89 8.79 -0.87 -26.43
N ASN A 90 7.85 -1.43 -25.67
CA ASN A 90 7.01 -2.56 -26.08
C ASN A 90 5.65 -2.14 -26.64
N GLN A 91 5.37 -0.84 -26.76
CA GLN A 91 4.08 -0.31 -27.21
C GLN A 91 2.90 -0.89 -26.41
N ILE A 92 3.08 -1.04 -25.10
CA ILE A 92 2.03 -1.54 -24.21
C ILE A 92 0.83 -0.58 -24.28
N PRO A 93 -0.39 -1.05 -24.55
CA PRO A 93 -1.55 -0.17 -24.65
C PRO A 93 -1.96 0.49 -23.33
N TRP A 94 -1.77 -0.20 -22.21
CA TRP A 94 -2.27 0.23 -20.92
C TRP A 94 -1.40 -0.20 -19.74
N VAL A 95 -1.04 0.74 -18.87
CA VAL A 95 -0.38 0.48 -17.59
C VAL A 95 -1.20 0.99 -16.42
N ILE A 96 -1.42 0.14 -15.43
CA ILE A 96 -2.06 0.47 -14.16
C ILE A 96 -0.96 0.59 -13.11
N TYR A 97 -0.80 1.76 -12.53
CA TYR A 97 0.20 2.05 -11.51
C TYR A 97 -0.41 2.10 -10.12
N VAL A 98 0.20 1.40 -9.16
CA VAL A 98 -0.12 1.55 -7.73
C VAL A 98 0.88 2.50 -7.09
N HIS A 99 0.44 3.73 -6.85
CA HIS A 99 1.22 4.80 -6.26
C HIS A 99 0.79 5.04 -4.81
N THR A 100 0.63 6.30 -4.38
CA THR A 100 0.30 6.61 -2.99
C THR A 100 -0.34 7.99 -2.86
N THR A 101 -1.28 8.12 -1.92
CA THR A 101 -1.75 9.46 -1.49
C THR A 101 -0.69 10.25 -0.74
N GLY A 102 0.46 9.64 -0.42
CA GLY A 102 1.63 10.32 0.14
C GLY A 102 2.10 11.51 -0.71
N ARG A 103 1.79 11.54 -2.02
CA ARG A 103 2.06 12.70 -2.89
C ARG A 103 1.34 13.97 -2.47
N TYR A 104 0.23 13.88 -1.72
CA TYR A 104 -0.54 15.03 -1.26
C TYR A 104 -0.06 15.59 0.08
N SER A 105 0.95 14.97 0.70
CA SER A 105 1.52 15.45 1.96
C SER A 105 2.12 16.84 1.77
N SER A 106 1.74 17.76 2.67
CA SER A 106 2.26 19.13 2.73
C SER A 106 3.75 19.21 3.08
N TYR A 107 4.31 18.09 3.55
CA TYR A 107 5.69 17.93 3.98
C TYR A 107 6.57 17.37 2.87
N LYS A 108 7.56 18.16 2.43
CA LYS A 108 8.39 17.89 1.25
C LYS A 108 9.16 16.58 1.37
N SER A 109 9.78 16.28 2.52
CA SER A 109 10.55 15.03 2.65
C SER A 109 9.70 13.77 2.52
N ALA A 110 8.38 13.90 2.66
CA ALA A 110 7.43 12.82 2.55
C ALA A 110 6.73 12.71 1.19
N SER A 111 6.77 13.75 0.34
CA SER A 111 6.02 13.80 -0.93
C SER A 111 6.86 14.08 -2.16
N GLU A 112 8.02 14.73 -2.04
CA GLU A 112 8.82 15.22 -3.19
C GLU A 112 9.22 14.10 -4.15
N GLU A 113 9.70 12.97 -3.64
CA GLU A 113 10.06 11.82 -4.48
C GLU A 113 8.84 11.22 -5.20
N TYR A 114 7.71 11.07 -4.48
CA TYR A 114 6.47 10.54 -5.06
C TYR A 114 5.91 11.46 -6.15
N ILE A 115 5.91 12.77 -5.90
CA ILE A 115 5.50 13.79 -6.88
C ILE A 115 6.42 13.72 -8.11
N LYS A 116 7.74 13.71 -7.91
CA LYS A 116 8.72 13.68 -9.00
C LYS A 116 8.53 12.46 -9.92
N ILE A 117 8.33 11.28 -9.34
CA ILE A 117 8.13 10.04 -10.10
C ILE A 117 6.79 10.08 -10.84
N GLU A 118 5.70 10.41 -10.14
CA GLU A 118 4.37 10.36 -10.73
C GLU A 118 4.16 11.42 -11.80
N ASP A 119 4.63 12.65 -11.57
CA ASP A 119 4.62 13.70 -12.59
C ASP A 119 5.55 13.32 -13.76
N GLY A 120 6.60 12.54 -13.49
CA GLY A 120 7.47 11.93 -14.50
C GLY A 120 6.71 11.07 -15.50
N ILE A 121 5.94 10.11 -15.00
CA ILE A 121 5.16 9.20 -15.84
C ILE A 121 3.95 9.91 -16.47
N LEU A 122 3.30 10.85 -15.76
CA LEU A 122 2.15 11.60 -16.27
C LEU A 122 2.50 12.48 -17.49
N ARG A 123 3.75 12.93 -17.62
CA ARG A 123 4.24 13.61 -18.83
C ARG A 123 4.17 12.72 -20.08
N LYS A 124 4.08 11.40 -19.93
CA LYS A 124 3.99 10.42 -21.02
C LYS A 124 2.55 9.98 -21.33
N LYS A 125 1.52 10.56 -20.69
CA LYS A 125 0.11 10.15 -20.86
C LYS A 125 -0.45 10.24 -22.28
N ASN A 126 0.19 11.02 -23.16
CA ASN A 126 -0.19 11.11 -24.58
C ASN A 126 0.40 9.97 -25.44
N GLN A 127 1.34 9.20 -24.89
CA GLN A 127 2.04 8.10 -25.56
C GLN A 127 1.65 6.74 -25.00
N LEU A 128 1.12 6.70 -23.78
CA LEU A 128 0.81 5.49 -23.05
C LEU A 128 -0.52 5.66 -22.31
N GLY A 129 -1.46 4.74 -22.56
CA GLY A 129 -2.67 4.67 -21.75
C GLY A 129 -2.32 4.31 -20.31
N MET A 130 -2.83 5.05 -19.33
CA MET A 130 -2.44 4.83 -17.94
C MET A 130 -3.58 5.01 -16.94
N THR A 131 -3.59 4.20 -15.89
CA THR A 131 -4.48 4.37 -14.74
C THR A 131 -3.63 4.48 -13.48
N ILE A 132 -3.88 5.46 -12.63
CA ILE A 132 -3.12 5.65 -11.39
C ILE A 132 -4.01 5.39 -10.19
N LEU A 133 -3.63 4.41 -9.37
CA LEU A 133 -4.29 4.07 -8.12
C LEU A 133 -3.45 4.60 -6.96
N ARG A 134 -4.02 5.45 -6.12
CA ARG A 134 -3.37 6.08 -4.96
C ARG A 134 -4.00 5.55 -3.68
N PRO A 135 -3.53 4.40 -3.16
CA PRO A 135 -3.96 3.94 -1.86
C PRO A 135 -3.52 4.87 -0.74
N THR A 136 -4.30 4.93 0.34
CA THR A 136 -3.86 5.47 1.64
C THR A 136 -2.96 4.47 2.37
N MET A 137 -2.72 4.69 3.67
CA MET A 137 -1.93 3.76 4.49
C MET A 137 -2.54 2.35 4.43
N ILE A 138 -1.79 1.43 3.81
CA ILE A 138 -2.19 0.04 3.63
C ILE A 138 -1.93 -0.74 4.92
N TYR A 139 -2.89 -1.57 5.33
CA TYR A 139 -2.79 -2.50 6.45
C TYR A 139 -3.46 -3.84 6.13
N GLY A 140 -3.39 -4.82 7.05
CA GLY A 140 -4.05 -6.12 6.91
C GLY A 140 -3.09 -7.31 6.78
N SER A 141 -1.82 -7.16 7.19
CA SER A 141 -0.94 -8.30 7.41
C SER A 141 0.30 -7.93 8.21
N SER A 142 0.93 -8.92 8.82
CA SER A 142 2.21 -8.73 9.52
C SER A 142 3.39 -8.26 8.67
N GLY A 143 3.22 -8.21 7.33
CA GLY A 143 4.19 -7.61 6.42
C GLY A 143 4.11 -6.08 6.37
N ASP A 144 3.02 -5.49 6.87
CA ASP A 144 2.89 -4.04 6.99
C ASP A 144 3.81 -3.49 8.10
N ARG A 145 4.33 -2.27 7.89
CA ARG A 145 5.29 -1.64 8.80
C ARG A 145 4.68 -0.52 9.65
N ASN A 146 3.35 -0.35 9.62
CA ASN A 146 2.63 0.73 10.27
C ASN A 146 1.64 0.21 11.31
N MET A 147 0.54 -0.42 10.87
CA MET A 147 -0.51 -0.96 11.75
C MET A 147 0.01 -2.17 12.53
N TYR A 148 0.76 -3.08 11.91
CA TYR A 148 1.26 -4.24 12.65
C TYR A 148 2.19 -3.82 13.79
N LYS A 149 2.97 -2.73 13.63
CA LYS A 149 3.77 -2.15 14.71
C LYS A 149 2.92 -1.59 15.83
N LEU A 150 1.80 -0.92 15.50
CA LEU A 150 0.85 -0.42 16.48
C LEU A 150 0.18 -1.57 17.24
N VAL A 151 -0.29 -2.60 16.53
CA VAL A 151 -0.86 -3.83 17.11
C VAL A 151 0.17 -4.47 18.04
N ALA A 152 1.41 -4.66 17.58
CA ALA A 152 2.46 -5.27 18.38
C ALA A 152 2.83 -4.46 19.62
N TYR A 153 2.87 -3.13 19.51
CA TYR A 153 3.13 -2.24 20.63
C TYR A 153 2.01 -2.32 21.68
N LEU A 154 0.75 -2.19 21.26
CA LEU A 154 -0.41 -2.26 22.17
C LEU A 154 -0.59 -3.65 22.78
N GLY A 155 -0.21 -4.71 22.08
CA GLY A 155 -0.22 -6.07 22.62
C GLY A 155 0.77 -6.28 23.77
N ARG A 156 1.93 -5.61 23.71
CA ARG A 156 3.04 -5.72 24.69
C ARG A 156 2.98 -4.70 25.81
N HIS A 157 2.52 -3.48 25.54
CA HIS A 157 2.62 -2.35 26.47
C HIS A 157 1.25 -1.87 26.95
N LYS A 158 1.13 -1.61 28.26
CA LYS A 158 -0.11 -1.06 28.85
C LYS A 158 -0.33 0.41 28.47
N PHE A 159 0.74 1.19 28.31
CA PHE A 159 0.65 2.62 28.03
C PHE A 159 0.96 2.90 26.56
N PHE A 160 0.20 3.82 25.95
CA PHE A 160 0.45 4.30 24.59
C PHE A 160 0.70 5.81 24.57
N PRO A 161 1.92 6.27 24.21
CA PRO A 161 2.21 7.69 24.08
C PRO A 161 1.55 8.25 22.82
N MET A 162 0.71 9.25 22.98
CA MET A 162 0.03 9.95 21.90
C MET A 162 0.54 11.38 21.80
N PHE A 163 1.17 11.71 20.67
CA PHE A 163 1.66 13.08 20.42
C PHE A 163 0.50 13.97 19.98
N GLY A 164 0.17 14.97 20.81
CA GLY A 164 -1.00 15.81 20.64
C GLY A 164 -2.30 15.17 21.16
N GLN A 165 -3.43 15.62 20.64
CA GLN A 165 -4.76 15.17 21.09
C GLN A 165 -5.26 13.90 20.38
N GLY A 166 -4.63 13.51 19.27
CA GLY A 166 -5.05 12.38 18.42
C GLY A 166 -6.33 12.66 17.62
N ASN A 167 -6.66 13.93 17.39
CA ASN A 167 -7.83 14.34 16.60
C ASN A 167 -7.59 14.32 15.09
N ASN A 168 -6.34 14.18 14.65
CA ASN A 168 -5.99 14.03 13.24
C ASN A 168 -6.69 12.80 12.65
N LEU A 169 -7.20 12.95 11.43
CA LEU A 169 -7.96 11.94 10.73
C LEU A 169 -7.03 11.03 9.94
N MET A 170 -7.30 9.74 10.02
CA MET A 170 -6.66 8.66 9.27
C MET A 170 -7.74 7.93 8.49
N GLN A 171 -7.43 7.43 7.30
CA GLN A 171 -8.37 6.63 6.51
C GLN A 171 -7.66 5.41 5.90
N PRO A 172 -7.12 4.50 6.74
CA PRO A 172 -6.30 3.38 6.29
C PRO A 172 -7.12 2.38 5.46
N VAL A 173 -6.50 1.80 4.43
CA VAL A 173 -7.14 0.88 3.49
C VAL A 173 -6.65 -0.55 3.70
N HIS A 174 -7.56 -1.52 3.71
CA HIS A 174 -7.18 -2.92 3.87
C HIS A 174 -6.56 -3.46 2.58
N ALA A 175 -5.48 -4.24 2.70
CA ALA A 175 -4.75 -4.77 1.55
C ALA A 175 -5.59 -5.69 0.66
N ARG A 176 -6.57 -6.40 1.24
CA ARG A 176 -7.55 -7.18 0.48
C ARG A 176 -8.34 -6.30 -0.47
N ASP A 177 -8.88 -5.18 0.01
CA ASP A 177 -9.73 -4.29 -0.80
C ASP A 177 -8.95 -3.74 -2.00
N LEU A 178 -7.65 -3.50 -1.84
CA LEU A 178 -6.77 -3.12 -2.95
C LEU A 178 -6.57 -4.26 -3.96
N GLY A 179 -6.33 -5.48 -3.48
CA GLY A 179 -6.23 -6.65 -4.35
C GLY A 179 -7.50 -6.88 -5.18
N MET A 180 -8.67 -6.69 -4.56
CA MET A 180 -9.97 -6.74 -5.26
C MET A 180 -10.09 -5.60 -6.28
N ALA A 181 -9.77 -4.36 -5.86
CA ALA A 181 -9.84 -3.19 -6.72
C ALA A 181 -8.95 -3.30 -7.96
N TYR A 182 -7.77 -3.94 -7.88
CA TYR A 182 -6.91 -4.13 -9.06
C TYR A 182 -7.59 -4.97 -10.13
N TYR A 183 -8.32 -6.01 -9.73
CA TYR A 183 -9.11 -6.84 -10.65
C TYR A 183 -10.29 -6.04 -11.23
N ASP A 184 -11.02 -5.31 -10.38
CA ASP A 184 -12.17 -4.52 -10.81
C ASP A 184 -11.76 -3.40 -11.78
N VAL A 185 -10.59 -2.79 -11.60
CA VAL A 185 -10.03 -1.80 -12.52
C VAL A 185 -9.79 -2.41 -13.89
N ILE A 186 -9.19 -3.61 -13.96
CA ILE A 186 -8.92 -4.34 -15.22
C ILE A 186 -10.23 -4.65 -15.94
N LEU A 187 -11.26 -5.11 -15.23
CA LEU A 187 -12.56 -5.44 -15.82
C LEU A 187 -13.31 -4.21 -16.34
N ASN A 188 -13.12 -3.04 -15.75
CA ASN A 188 -13.82 -1.81 -16.10
C ASN A 188 -12.97 -0.86 -16.97
N LYS A 189 -12.10 -1.40 -17.83
CA LYS A 189 -11.15 -0.63 -18.66
C LYS A 189 -11.77 0.58 -19.37
N ASP A 190 -12.97 0.44 -19.93
CA ASP A 190 -13.64 1.53 -20.65
C ASP A 190 -13.94 2.76 -19.77
N ARG A 191 -14.05 2.54 -18.45
CA ARG A 191 -14.27 3.59 -17.45
C ARG A 191 -12.97 4.03 -16.78
N THR A 192 -12.00 3.12 -16.64
CA THR A 192 -10.81 3.31 -15.80
C THR A 192 -9.56 3.71 -16.56
N LEU A 193 -9.50 3.51 -17.88
CA LEU A 193 -8.37 3.95 -18.72
C LEU A 193 -8.20 5.47 -18.66
N ASN A 194 -6.96 5.95 -18.51
CA ASN A 194 -6.63 7.38 -18.43
C ASN A 194 -7.29 8.11 -17.25
N LYS A 195 -7.51 7.38 -16.15
CA LYS A 195 -8.08 7.89 -14.90
C LYS A 195 -7.13 7.76 -13.73
N GLU A 196 -7.42 8.53 -12.70
CA GLU A 196 -6.66 8.53 -11.46
C GLU A 196 -7.64 8.40 -10.29
N TYR A 197 -7.36 7.50 -9.36
CA TYR A 197 -8.25 7.17 -8.26
C TYR A 197 -7.51 7.21 -6.94
N ASN A 198 -8.12 7.82 -5.92
CA ASN A 198 -7.70 7.59 -4.54
C ASN A 198 -8.43 6.36 -4.01
N LEU A 199 -7.69 5.43 -3.42
CA LEU A 199 -8.21 4.20 -2.81
C LEU A 199 -8.00 4.25 -1.30
N SER A 200 -8.86 5.01 -0.63
CA SER A 200 -8.84 5.15 0.83
C SER A 200 -9.79 4.14 1.50
N GLY A 201 -9.61 3.87 2.79
CA GLY A 201 -10.53 3.02 3.55
C GLY A 201 -11.92 3.63 3.70
N LYS A 202 -12.87 2.84 4.21
CA LYS A 202 -14.30 3.19 4.23
C LYS A 202 -14.61 4.57 4.82
N GLU A 203 -14.13 4.84 6.02
CA GLU A 203 -14.48 6.05 6.76
C GLU A 203 -13.24 6.68 7.40
N PRO A 204 -13.15 8.03 7.42
CA PRO A 204 -12.17 8.72 8.24
C PRO A 204 -12.35 8.40 9.72
N ILE A 205 -11.24 8.03 10.38
CA ILE A 205 -11.20 7.72 11.81
C ILE A 205 -10.17 8.63 12.49
N LYS A 206 -10.53 9.22 13.64
CA LYS A 206 -9.56 9.94 14.47
C LYS A 206 -8.47 8.99 14.95
N TYR A 207 -7.23 9.44 14.97
CA TYR A 207 -6.11 8.59 15.41
C TYR A 207 -6.31 8.01 16.82
N ILE A 208 -6.91 8.76 17.75
CA ILE A 208 -7.26 8.24 19.07
C ILE A 208 -8.26 7.08 19.02
N GLU A 209 -9.26 7.15 18.14
CA GLU A 209 -10.24 6.08 17.96
C GLU A 209 -9.66 4.88 17.25
N LEU A 210 -8.72 5.09 16.32
CA LEU A 210 -7.96 4.03 15.68
C LEU A 210 -7.18 3.22 16.74
N VAL A 211 -6.43 3.89 17.62
CA VAL A 211 -5.69 3.24 18.72
C VAL A 211 -6.65 2.47 19.66
N ARG A 212 -7.80 3.07 20.01
CA ARG A 212 -8.83 2.41 20.82
C ARG A 212 -9.43 1.19 20.13
N CYS A 213 -9.62 1.25 18.82
CA CYS A 213 -10.14 0.14 18.02
C CYS A 213 -9.17 -1.05 18.05
N VAL A 214 -7.88 -0.80 17.84
CA VAL A 214 -6.84 -1.84 17.95
C VAL A 214 -6.79 -2.44 19.37
N SER A 215 -6.84 -1.59 20.41
CA SER A 215 -6.85 -2.03 21.81
C SER A 215 -8.03 -2.95 22.13
N ARG A 216 -9.23 -2.61 21.64
CA ARG A 216 -10.43 -3.45 21.75
C ARG A 216 -10.29 -4.78 21.01
N ALA A 217 -9.80 -4.79 19.77
CA ALA A 217 -9.58 -6.01 19.00
C ALA A 217 -8.55 -6.95 19.67
N LEU A 218 -7.53 -6.37 20.31
CA LEU A 218 -6.55 -7.11 21.12
C LEU A 218 -7.13 -7.65 22.43
N ASN A 219 -8.32 -7.23 22.84
CA ASN A 219 -8.89 -7.46 24.17
C ASN A 219 -7.95 -6.97 25.29
N LYS A 220 -7.38 -5.77 25.12
CA LYS A 220 -6.47 -5.13 26.06
C LYS A 220 -7.08 -3.83 26.59
N LYS A 221 -6.68 -3.41 27.79
CA LYS A 221 -7.04 -2.13 28.40
C LYS A 221 -5.84 -1.18 28.34
N ASN A 222 -5.49 -0.71 27.15
CA ASN A 222 -4.35 0.20 26.98
C ASN A 222 -4.73 1.62 27.43
N THR A 223 -3.87 2.25 28.25
CA THR A 223 -4.02 3.64 28.68
C THR A 223 -3.31 4.57 27.70
N ILE A 224 -4.06 5.48 27.09
CA ILE A 224 -3.51 6.48 26.15
C ILE A 224 -3.02 7.69 26.96
N VAL A 225 -1.72 7.99 26.86
CA VAL A 225 -1.07 9.11 27.52
C VAL A 225 -0.82 10.20 26.49
N LYS A 226 -1.58 11.30 26.59
CA LYS A 226 -1.45 12.45 25.67
C LYS A 226 -0.26 13.31 26.07
N ILE A 227 0.67 13.47 25.14
CA ILE A 227 1.87 14.30 25.29
C ILE A 227 1.63 15.59 24.50
N PRO A 228 1.68 16.78 25.14
CA PRO A 228 1.56 18.05 24.44
C PRO A 228 2.52 18.17 23.26
N LEU A 229 2.03 18.59 22.10
CA LEU A 229 2.80 18.64 20.86
C LEU A 229 4.10 19.45 20.99
N LYS A 230 4.06 20.56 21.74
CA LYS A 230 5.25 21.39 22.02
C LYS A 230 6.37 20.58 22.70
N LEU A 231 6.03 19.72 23.66
CA LEU A 231 7.01 18.86 24.33
C LEU A 231 7.56 17.81 23.37
N SER A 232 6.71 17.22 22.52
CA SER A 232 7.14 16.26 21.50
C SER A 232 8.12 16.89 20.49
N LEU A 233 7.87 18.13 20.07
CA LEU A 233 8.75 18.87 19.17
C LEU A 233 10.09 19.22 19.82
N ILE A 234 10.08 19.63 21.09
CA ILE A 234 11.31 19.90 21.85
C ILE A 234 12.13 18.60 21.99
N ALA A 235 11.49 17.50 22.38
CA ALA A 235 12.16 16.21 22.51
C ALA A 235 12.77 15.74 21.17
N ALA A 236 12.03 15.88 20.07
CA ALA A 236 12.54 15.54 18.73
C ALA A 236 13.74 16.43 18.32
N LYS A 237 13.70 17.73 18.61
CA LYS A 237 14.82 18.65 18.33
C LYS A 237 16.07 18.28 19.14
N ILE A 238 15.91 18.03 20.44
CA ILE A 238 17.03 17.63 21.31
C ILE A 238 17.62 16.30 20.82
N TYR A 239 16.77 15.32 20.52
CA TYR A 239 17.19 14.03 20.00
C TYR A 239 17.99 14.17 18.69
N ASN A 240 17.51 14.97 17.74
CA ASN A 240 18.20 15.24 16.47
C ASN A 240 19.53 15.99 16.64
N ALA A 241 19.65 16.82 17.68
CA ALA A 241 20.89 17.55 17.98
C ALA A 241 21.97 16.63 18.59
N ILE A 242 21.55 15.59 19.31
CA ILE A 242 22.45 14.65 20.01
C ILE A 242 22.86 13.49 19.10
N THR A 243 22.02 13.07 18.16
CA THR A 243 22.34 11.93 17.27
C THR A 243 22.13 12.25 15.80
N THR A 244 23.13 11.89 14.98
CA THR A 244 23.04 11.90 13.52
C THR A 244 22.21 10.73 12.97
N ARG A 245 21.81 9.78 13.82
CA ARG A 245 20.97 8.62 13.48
C ARG A 245 19.54 8.74 14.02
N ALA A 246 19.02 9.95 14.10
CA ALA A 246 17.70 10.15 14.69
C ALA A 246 16.60 9.45 13.87
N ILE A 247 15.90 8.52 14.53
CA ILE A 247 14.80 7.73 13.94
C ILE A 247 13.50 8.56 13.78
N ILE A 248 13.33 9.64 14.57
CA ILE A 248 12.11 10.47 14.58
C ILE A 248 12.47 11.93 14.26
N SER A 249 12.10 12.41 13.07
CA SER A 249 12.33 13.80 12.67
C SER A 249 11.22 14.75 13.17
N VAL A 250 11.53 16.04 13.28
CA VAL A 250 10.52 17.08 13.61
C VAL A 250 9.40 17.07 12.57
N GLU A 251 9.75 16.89 11.29
CA GLU A 251 8.78 16.81 10.20
C GLU A 251 7.86 15.60 10.30
N GLN A 252 8.36 14.45 10.76
CA GLN A 252 7.52 13.27 11.03
C GLN A 252 6.50 13.54 12.14
N VAL A 253 6.90 14.21 13.24
CA VAL A 253 5.97 14.58 14.33
C VAL A 253 4.90 15.55 13.82
N LEU A 254 5.27 16.51 12.99
CA LEU A 254 4.32 17.46 12.40
C LEU A 254 3.38 16.78 11.39
N ARG A 255 3.91 15.91 10.52
CA ARG A 255 3.14 15.10 9.56
C ARG A 255 2.13 14.18 10.23
N MET A 256 2.38 13.74 11.47
CA MET A 256 1.38 12.99 12.23
C MET A 256 0.12 13.80 12.52
N GLN A 257 0.18 15.14 12.51
CA GLN A 257 -0.98 16.00 12.74
C GLN A 257 -1.80 16.27 11.47
N GLU A 258 -1.28 15.93 10.29
CA GLU A 258 -1.98 16.12 9.01
C GLU A 258 -3.13 15.12 8.85
N ASP A 259 -4.30 15.61 8.46
CA ASP A 259 -5.45 14.79 8.08
C ASP A 259 -5.17 14.05 6.77
N LYS A 260 -5.37 12.73 6.77
CA LYS A 260 -5.08 11.84 5.64
C LYS A 260 -6.37 11.23 5.11
N VAL A 261 -7.25 12.11 4.65
CA VAL A 261 -8.59 11.80 4.15
C VAL A 261 -8.67 12.13 2.68
N PHE A 262 -9.08 11.15 1.88
CA PHE A 262 -9.16 11.30 0.43
C PHE A 262 -10.45 10.64 -0.05
N SER A 263 -11.19 11.30 -0.94
CA SER A 263 -12.42 10.74 -1.48
C SER A 263 -12.12 9.60 -2.46
N TYR A 264 -12.85 8.50 -2.35
CA TYR A 264 -12.85 7.39 -3.31
C TYR A 264 -14.13 7.37 -4.18
N ALA A 265 -14.92 8.44 -4.21
CA ALA A 265 -16.22 8.46 -4.89
C ALA A 265 -16.16 8.06 -6.38
N GLU A 266 -15.15 8.51 -7.12
CA GLU A 266 -14.97 8.13 -8.53
C GLU A 266 -14.66 6.62 -8.67
N ALA A 267 -13.93 6.03 -7.72
CA ALA A 267 -13.67 4.59 -7.71
C ALA A 267 -14.96 3.78 -7.46
N THR A 268 -15.81 4.25 -6.55
CA THR A 268 -17.14 3.64 -6.33
C THR A 268 -18.01 3.73 -7.58
N LYS A 269 -18.03 4.90 -8.24
CA LYS A 269 -18.81 5.13 -9.44
C LYS A 269 -18.35 4.27 -10.63
N ASP A 270 -17.05 4.17 -10.85
CA ASP A 270 -16.50 3.57 -12.06
C ASP A 270 -16.37 2.04 -11.96
N PHE A 271 -16.07 1.51 -10.76
CA PHE A 271 -15.84 0.07 -10.56
C PHE A 271 -16.34 -0.48 -9.22
N ASN A 272 -17.34 0.18 -8.60
CA ASN A 272 -18.01 -0.29 -7.38
C ASN A 272 -17.07 -0.51 -6.18
N TYR A 273 -15.98 0.27 -6.10
CA TYR A 273 -15.09 0.22 -4.95
C TYR A 273 -15.84 0.50 -3.63
N ASN A 274 -15.79 -0.48 -2.72
CA ASN A 274 -16.46 -0.44 -1.43
C ASN A 274 -15.59 -1.13 -0.36
N PRO A 275 -14.62 -0.41 0.23
CA PRO A 275 -13.67 -0.97 1.19
C PRO A 275 -14.35 -1.33 2.52
N VAL A 276 -13.75 -2.27 3.26
CA VAL A 276 -14.24 -2.66 4.59
C VAL A 276 -13.99 -1.57 5.64
N ALA A 277 -14.80 -1.57 6.69
CA ALA A 277 -14.57 -0.68 7.82
C ALA A 277 -13.25 -1.03 8.54
N PHE A 278 -12.54 -0.04 9.07
CA PHE A 278 -11.29 -0.28 9.80
C PHE A 278 -11.47 -1.24 10.98
N SER A 279 -12.59 -1.13 11.69
CA SER A 279 -12.92 -2.00 12.83
C SER A 279 -13.08 -3.47 12.46
N GLU A 280 -13.46 -3.76 11.22
CA GLU A 280 -13.60 -5.12 10.70
C GLU A 280 -12.25 -5.64 10.23
N GLY A 281 -11.56 -4.89 9.36
CA GLY A 281 -10.30 -5.34 8.77
C GLY A 281 -9.18 -5.52 9.80
N ILE A 282 -9.13 -4.71 10.86
CA ILE A 282 -8.07 -4.82 11.88
C ILE A 282 -8.12 -6.13 12.67
N ILE A 283 -9.26 -6.82 12.67
CA ILE A 283 -9.43 -8.11 13.35
C ILE A 283 -8.46 -9.14 12.78
N GLU A 284 -8.33 -9.21 11.45
CA GLU A 284 -7.47 -10.18 10.76
C GLU A 284 -6.00 -10.02 11.16
N GLU A 285 -5.50 -8.78 11.15
CA GLU A 285 -4.13 -8.47 11.52
C GLU A 285 -3.85 -8.75 13.01
N VAL A 286 -4.83 -8.48 13.88
CA VAL A 286 -4.76 -8.83 15.31
C VAL A 286 -4.74 -10.35 15.52
N GLN A 287 -5.51 -11.13 14.75
CA GLN A 287 -5.46 -12.59 14.83
C GLN A 287 -4.12 -13.14 14.35
N GLU A 288 -3.57 -12.59 13.26
CA GLU A 288 -2.24 -12.95 12.79
C GLU A 288 -1.17 -12.68 13.86
N TYR A 289 -1.23 -11.51 14.52
CA TYR A 289 -0.35 -11.17 15.63
C TYR A 289 -0.46 -12.15 16.81
N LYS A 290 -1.69 -12.48 17.24
CA LYS A 290 -1.93 -13.44 18.34
C LYS A 290 -1.40 -14.83 18.01
N SER A 291 -1.61 -15.29 16.78
CA SER A 291 -1.11 -16.58 16.29
C SER A 291 0.42 -16.64 16.33
N LYS A 292 1.10 -15.59 15.88
CA LYS A 292 2.57 -15.51 15.93
C LYS A 292 3.12 -15.60 17.36
N ILE A 293 2.56 -14.84 18.30
CA ILE A 293 2.99 -14.91 19.71
C ILE A 293 2.77 -16.30 20.30
N LYS A 294 1.63 -16.95 20.01
CA LYS A 294 1.35 -18.29 20.52
C LYS A 294 2.38 -19.31 20.02
N ASN A 295 2.79 -19.22 18.76
CA ASN A 295 3.81 -20.10 18.17
C ASN A 295 5.21 -19.84 18.73
N GLU A 296 5.53 -18.60 19.08
CA GLU A 296 6.80 -18.23 19.74
C GLU A 296 6.85 -18.69 21.21
N ALA A 297 5.73 -18.66 21.93
CA ALA A 297 5.64 -19.07 23.33
C ALA A 297 5.53 -20.60 23.54
N GLY A 298 5.23 -21.35 22.47
CA GLY A 298 5.18 -22.82 22.47
C GLY A 298 6.49 -23.50 22.04
N ARG A 299 7.55 -22.72 21.80
CA ARG A 299 8.93 -23.17 21.59
C ARG A 299 9.75 -22.90 22.84
#